data_AF-A0A966V5X9-F1
#
_entry.id   AF-A0A966V5X9-F1
#
_cell.length_a   1.000
_cell.length_b   1.000
_cell.length_c   1.000
_cell.angle_alpha   90.00
_cell.angle_beta   90.00
_cell.angle_gamma   90.00
#
_symmetry.space_group_name_H-M   'P 1'
#
loop_
_entity.id
_entity.type
_entity.pdbx_description
1 polymer ?
#
loop_
_entity_poly.entity_id
_entity_poly.type
_entity_poly.pdbx_seq_one_letter_code
_entity_poly.pdbx_strand_id
1 'polypeptide(L)'
;MNDFYDYLDKIGITPNAYHVLWCIANSRRPSLVNPWPESRLLKLSEFIDVNYTITDKGKEVLIGGEAILCNGSTPKRKPKVVIDDLELNVAKYLELFPAGKLPTGKTARVNKNDIMKAFMWFFANYTYSWDTILKATAHYVDTYEKQRFMYMKTSQYFIRKQITGATFESDLANYCEIIINGGYDESGNQILDKVV
;
A
#
# COMPACT_ATOMS: atom_id res chain seq x y z
N MET A 1 0.67 12.25 -24.96
CA MET A 1 0.50 11.02 -25.78
C MET A 1 1.62 10.89 -26.81
N ASN A 2 1.95 11.94 -27.57
CA ASN A 2 3.10 11.92 -28.49
C ASN A 2 4.43 11.66 -27.75
N ASP A 3 4.59 12.24 -26.57
CA ASP A 3 5.80 12.08 -25.74
C ASP A 3 6.14 10.64 -25.36
N PHE A 4 5.13 9.74 -25.30
CA PHE A 4 5.34 8.33 -25.00
C PHE A 4 5.95 7.58 -26.19
N TYR A 5 5.44 7.83 -27.39
CA TYR A 5 5.99 7.22 -28.60
C TYR A 5 7.37 7.81 -28.93
N ASP A 6 7.58 9.11 -28.72
CA ASP A 6 8.90 9.75 -28.85
C ASP A 6 9.93 9.16 -27.87
N TYR A 7 9.50 8.78 -26.67
CA TYR A 7 10.34 8.09 -25.68
C TYR A 7 10.71 6.68 -26.13
N LEU A 8 9.74 5.92 -26.66
CA LEU A 8 9.99 4.59 -27.20
C LEU A 8 10.93 4.60 -28.40
N ASP A 9 10.77 5.59 -29.30
CA ASP A 9 11.64 5.77 -30.46
C ASP A 9 13.09 6.08 -30.05
N LYS A 10 13.29 6.88 -28.99
CA LYS A 10 14.63 7.15 -28.43
C LYS A 10 15.31 5.90 -27.87
N ILE A 11 14.54 4.99 -27.30
CA ILE A 11 15.05 3.74 -26.71
C ILE A 11 15.15 2.63 -27.77
N GLY A 12 14.46 2.79 -28.90
CA GLY A 12 14.44 1.81 -29.99
C GLY A 12 13.54 0.61 -29.70
N ILE A 13 12.46 0.79 -28.94
CA ILE A 13 11.50 -0.27 -28.59
C ILE A 13 10.18 -0.05 -29.34
N THR A 14 9.60 -1.13 -29.87
CA THR A 14 8.25 -1.06 -30.42
C THR A 14 7.20 -0.96 -29.31
N PRO A 15 6.06 -0.29 -29.53
CA PRO A 15 4.96 -0.26 -28.55
C PRO A 15 4.50 -1.67 -28.12
N ASN A 16 4.57 -2.64 -29.03
CA ASN A 16 4.23 -4.04 -28.75
C ASN A 16 5.26 -4.71 -27.83
N ALA A 17 6.55 -4.47 -28.04
CA ALA A 17 7.60 -4.93 -27.13
C ALA A 17 7.48 -4.31 -25.75
N TYR A 18 7.17 -3.02 -25.65
CA TYR A 18 6.90 -2.37 -24.36
C TYR A 18 5.71 -3.05 -23.65
N HIS A 19 4.63 -3.34 -24.37
CA HIS A 19 3.47 -4.04 -23.81
C HIS A 19 3.82 -5.45 -23.32
N VAL A 20 4.63 -6.20 -24.07
CA VAL A 20 5.11 -7.54 -23.64
C VAL A 20 5.99 -7.45 -22.40
N LEU A 21 6.88 -6.46 -22.32
CA LEU A 21 7.71 -6.18 -21.13
C LEU A 21 6.84 -5.87 -19.89
N TRP A 22 5.81 -5.04 -20.06
CA TRP A 22 4.85 -4.72 -19.00
C TRP A 22 4.03 -5.95 -18.57
N CYS A 23 3.66 -6.83 -19.52
CA CYS A 23 2.97 -8.08 -19.22
C CYS A 23 3.84 -9.01 -18.36
N ILE A 24 5.14 -9.12 -18.66
CA ILE A 24 6.09 -9.91 -17.88
C ILE A 24 6.21 -9.35 -16.45
N ALA A 25 6.33 -8.03 -16.31
CA ALA A 25 6.41 -7.37 -15.00
C ALA A 25 5.19 -7.64 -14.11
N ASN A 26 4.00 -7.71 -14.71
CA ASN A 26 2.72 -7.91 -14.01
C ASN A 26 2.27 -9.38 -13.98
N SER A 27 3.09 -10.31 -14.47
CA SER A 27 2.74 -11.74 -14.61
C SER A 27 1.42 -11.96 -15.38
N ARG A 28 1.16 -11.14 -16.41
CA ARG A 28 -0.01 -11.23 -17.31
C ARG A 28 0.38 -11.82 -18.65
N ARG A 29 -0.58 -12.44 -19.34
CA ARG A 29 -0.40 -12.92 -20.72
C ARG A 29 -0.87 -11.84 -21.71
N PRO A 30 -0.09 -11.50 -22.74
CA PRO A 30 -0.57 -10.60 -23.79
C PRO A 30 -1.68 -11.29 -24.58
N SER A 31 -2.80 -10.59 -24.80
CA SER A 31 -3.99 -11.13 -25.48
C SER A 31 -3.97 -10.93 -27.00
N LEU A 32 -3.45 -9.80 -27.47
CA LEU A 32 -3.49 -9.39 -28.89
C LEU A 32 -2.11 -9.42 -29.57
N VAL A 33 -1.03 -9.47 -28.80
CA VAL A 33 0.34 -9.39 -29.29
C VAL A 33 0.98 -10.77 -29.25
N ASN A 34 1.61 -11.20 -30.34
CA ASN A 34 2.42 -12.40 -30.36
C ASN A 34 3.71 -12.16 -29.55
N PRO A 35 3.92 -12.84 -28.40
CA PRO A 35 5.05 -12.56 -27.51
C PRO A 35 6.39 -13.04 -28.09
N TRP A 36 6.40 -13.94 -29.06
CA TRP A 36 7.62 -14.54 -29.59
C TRP A 36 8.56 -13.53 -30.26
N PRO A 37 8.16 -12.79 -31.31
CA PRO A 37 9.04 -11.81 -31.96
C PRO A 37 9.46 -10.68 -31.01
N GLU A 38 8.53 -10.20 -30.19
CA GLU A 38 8.79 -9.11 -29.24
C GLU A 38 9.75 -9.53 -28.13
N SER A 39 9.62 -10.75 -27.58
CA SER A 39 10.56 -11.27 -26.59
C SER A 39 11.97 -11.46 -27.15
N ARG A 40 12.10 -11.78 -28.45
CA ARG A 40 13.40 -11.82 -29.13
C ARG A 40 14.02 -10.42 -29.22
N LEU A 41 13.23 -9.42 -29.58
CA LEU A 41 13.68 -8.02 -29.62
C LEU A 41 14.12 -7.54 -28.23
N LEU A 42 13.31 -7.80 -27.20
CA LEU A 42 13.62 -7.44 -25.82
C LEU A 42 14.89 -8.12 -25.27
N LYS A 43 15.19 -9.34 -25.73
CA LYS A 43 16.45 -10.04 -25.43
C LYS A 43 17.64 -9.41 -26.14
N LEU A 44 17.50 -9.05 -27.42
CA LEU A 44 18.55 -8.38 -28.20
C LEU A 44 18.90 -7.02 -27.59
N SER A 45 17.90 -6.30 -27.09
CA SER A 45 18.08 -5.00 -26.46
C SER A 45 18.47 -5.08 -24.97
N GLU A 46 18.76 -6.27 -24.45
CA GLU A 46 19.16 -6.52 -23.05
C GLU A 46 18.16 -6.06 -21.97
N PHE A 47 16.89 -5.87 -22.32
CA PHE A 47 15.83 -5.53 -21.35
C PHE A 47 15.33 -6.74 -20.55
N ILE A 48 15.57 -7.93 -21.08
CA ILE A 48 15.16 -9.21 -20.51
C ILE A 48 16.33 -10.19 -20.57
N ASP A 49 16.55 -10.93 -19.49
CA ASP A 49 17.56 -11.98 -19.40
C ASP A 49 17.11 -13.30 -20.08
N VAL A 50 18.04 -14.25 -20.25
CA VAL A 50 17.78 -15.59 -20.79
C VAL A 50 16.64 -16.30 -20.04
N ASN A 51 16.53 -16.04 -18.73
CA ASN A 51 15.50 -16.57 -17.82
C ASN A 51 14.17 -15.80 -17.83
N TYR A 52 13.97 -14.87 -18.77
CA TYR A 52 12.77 -14.02 -18.85
C TYR A 52 12.55 -13.11 -17.63
N THR A 53 13.60 -12.85 -16.86
CA THR A 53 13.62 -11.86 -15.78
C THR A 53 13.98 -10.48 -16.33
N ILE A 54 13.32 -9.44 -15.81
CA ILE A 54 13.53 -8.06 -16.24
C ILE A 54 14.86 -7.54 -15.69
N THR A 55 15.74 -7.06 -16.56
CA THR A 55 17.02 -6.45 -16.19
C THR A 55 16.81 -5.05 -15.61
N ASP A 56 17.84 -4.45 -14.98
CA ASP A 56 17.70 -3.10 -14.41
C ASP A 56 17.39 -2.06 -15.49
N LYS A 57 17.95 -2.20 -16.69
CA LYS A 57 17.57 -1.41 -17.88
C LYS A 57 16.08 -1.57 -18.20
N GLY A 58 15.55 -2.80 -18.18
CA GLY A 58 14.12 -3.05 -18.43
C GLY A 58 13.21 -2.40 -17.39
N LYS A 59 13.65 -2.33 -16.13
CA LYS A 59 12.90 -1.65 -15.06
C LYS A 59 12.87 -0.13 -15.27
N GLU A 60 13.99 0.48 -15.66
CA GLU A 60 14.07 1.92 -15.95
C GLU A 60 13.12 2.31 -17.09
N VAL A 61 13.07 1.52 -18.17
CA VAL A 61 12.16 1.75 -19.29
C VAL A 61 10.69 1.69 -18.85
N LEU A 62 10.32 0.72 -18.00
CA LEU A 62 8.97 0.63 -17.47
C LEU A 62 8.61 1.84 -16.60
N ILE A 63 9.53 2.29 -15.74
CA ILE A 63 9.29 3.45 -14.87
C ILE A 63 9.13 4.73 -15.70
N GLY A 64 10.00 4.95 -16.69
CA GLY A 64 9.95 6.11 -17.57
C GLY A 64 8.68 6.12 -18.44
N GLY A 65 8.33 4.98 -19.02
CA GLY A 65 7.11 4.83 -19.82
C GLY A 65 5.84 5.04 -18.99
N GLU A 66 5.77 4.46 -17.79
CA GLU A 66 4.62 4.65 -16.89
C GLU A 66 4.50 6.11 -16.41
N ALA A 67 5.61 6.78 -16.10
CA ALA A 67 5.60 8.18 -15.68
C ALA A 67 5.02 9.11 -16.77
N ILE A 68 5.36 8.86 -18.04
CA ILE A 68 4.83 9.63 -19.17
C ILE A 68 3.34 9.34 -19.39
N LEU A 69 2.94 8.07 -19.34
CA LEU A 69 1.53 7.68 -19.48
C LEU A 69 0.64 8.22 -18.36
N CYS A 70 1.20 8.43 -17.16
CA CYS A 70 0.52 9.01 -16.02
C CYS A 70 0.69 10.54 -15.90
N ASN A 71 1.11 11.26 -16.96
CA ASN A 71 1.30 12.72 -16.96
C ASN A 71 2.21 13.23 -15.82
N GLY A 72 3.28 12.52 -15.50
CA GLY A 72 4.21 12.89 -14.43
C GLY A 72 3.77 12.49 -13.01
N SER A 73 2.59 11.89 -12.84
CA SER A 73 2.25 11.18 -11.61
C SER A 73 2.98 9.85 -11.58
N THR A 74 3.78 9.58 -10.54
CA THR A 74 4.28 8.22 -10.30
C THR A 74 3.10 7.25 -10.19
N PRO A 75 3.05 6.14 -10.94
CA PRO A 75 2.00 5.15 -10.77
C PRO A 75 2.06 4.64 -9.33
N LYS A 76 0.94 4.75 -8.60
CA LYS A 76 0.78 4.11 -7.30
C LYS A 76 0.83 2.60 -7.53
N ARG A 77 2.03 2.00 -7.55
CA ARG A 77 2.18 0.55 -7.52
C ARG A 77 1.47 0.12 -6.25
N LYS A 78 0.33 -0.58 -6.40
CA LYS A 78 -0.31 -1.22 -5.26
C LYS A 78 0.77 -2.12 -4.65
N PRO A 79 1.23 -1.87 -3.42
CA PRO A 79 2.19 -2.77 -2.81
C PRO A 79 1.54 -4.16 -2.87
N LYS A 80 2.28 -5.13 -3.40
CA LYS A 80 1.86 -6.52 -3.43
C LYS A 80 1.93 -7.00 -1.98
N VAL A 81 0.93 -6.63 -1.18
CA VAL A 81 0.81 -7.08 0.20
C VAL A 81 0.68 -8.59 0.11
N VAL A 82 1.71 -9.30 0.58
CA VAL A 82 1.72 -10.76 0.66
C VAL A 82 0.53 -11.13 1.54
N ILE A 83 -0.46 -11.80 0.95
CA ILE A 83 -1.77 -12.04 1.56
C ILE A 83 -1.62 -12.85 2.87
N ASP A 84 -0.58 -13.68 2.99
CA ASP A 84 -0.32 -14.46 4.20
C ASP A 84 0.12 -13.60 5.40
N ASP A 85 0.85 -12.51 5.17
CA ASP A 85 1.27 -11.60 6.25
C ASP A 85 0.09 -10.73 6.76
N LEU A 86 -0.91 -10.49 5.90
CA LEU A 86 -2.10 -9.71 6.23
C LEU A 86 -2.91 -10.37 7.35
N GLU A 87 -3.15 -11.68 7.29
CA GLU A 87 -3.99 -12.34 8.29
C GLU A 87 -3.37 -12.34 9.70
N LEU A 88 -2.06 -12.59 9.78
CA LEU A 88 -1.32 -12.64 11.04
C LEU A 88 -1.26 -11.25 11.67
N ASN A 89 -0.99 -10.22 10.88
CA ASN A 89 -0.92 -8.85 11.39
C ASN A 89 -2.30 -8.27 11.73
N VAL A 90 -3.36 -8.69 11.03
CA VAL A 90 -4.74 -8.34 11.42
C VAL A 90 -5.12 -8.95 12.77
N ALA A 91 -4.67 -10.17 13.07
CA ALA A 91 -4.89 -10.77 14.38
C ALA A 91 -4.20 -9.95 15.49
N LYS A 92 -2.90 -9.63 15.32
CA LYS A 92 -2.15 -8.77 16.24
C LYS A 92 -2.83 -7.40 16.43
N TYR A 93 -3.28 -6.78 15.35
CA TYR A 93 -4.00 -5.50 15.39
C TYR A 93 -5.28 -5.59 16.24
N LEU A 94 -6.05 -6.67 16.11
CA LEU A 94 -7.29 -6.86 16.90
C LEU A 94 -7.03 -7.13 18.38
N GLU A 95 -5.91 -7.79 18.72
CA GLU A 95 -5.52 -8.07 20.10
C GLU A 95 -5.21 -6.80 20.88
N LEU A 96 -4.70 -5.76 20.22
CA LEU A 96 -4.45 -4.44 20.84
C LEU A 96 -5.71 -3.76 21.35
N PHE A 97 -6.87 -3.98 20.73
CA PHE A 97 -8.12 -3.37 21.18
C PHE A 97 -8.65 -4.09 22.44
N PRO A 98 -9.32 -3.40 23.37
CA PRO A 98 -9.86 -4.02 24.58
C PRO A 98 -10.91 -5.08 24.25
N ALA A 99 -10.93 -6.17 25.02
CA ALA A 99 -11.96 -7.20 24.90
C ALA A 99 -13.26 -6.71 25.55
N GLY A 100 -14.28 -6.44 24.74
CA GLY A 100 -15.62 -6.13 25.24
C GLY A 100 -16.32 -4.98 24.52
N LYS A 101 -17.29 -4.41 25.24
CA LYS A 101 -18.05 -3.25 24.78
C LYS A 101 -17.40 -1.98 25.29
N LEU A 102 -17.27 -1.02 24.40
CA LEU A 102 -16.92 0.36 24.71
C LEU A 102 -18.02 0.99 25.57
N PRO A 103 -17.74 2.11 26.26
CA PRO A 103 -18.77 2.87 26.99
C PRO A 103 -19.91 3.37 26.08
N THR A 104 -19.69 3.45 24.75
CA THR A 104 -20.74 3.70 23.74
C THR A 104 -21.68 2.49 23.51
N GLY A 105 -21.43 1.33 24.12
CA GLY A 105 -22.20 0.09 23.95
C GLY A 105 -21.83 -0.75 22.72
N LYS A 106 -20.99 -0.22 21.82
CA LYS A 106 -20.48 -0.95 20.64
C LYS A 106 -19.28 -1.82 21.00
N THR A 107 -19.06 -2.90 20.26
CA THR A 107 -17.88 -3.75 20.44
C THR A 107 -16.63 -3.05 19.91
N ALA A 108 -15.56 -3.04 20.72
CA ALA A 108 -14.28 -2.45 20.29
C ALA A 108 -13.68 -3.24 19.12
N ARG A 109 -13.66 -4.58 19.26
CA ARG A 109 -13.20 -5.53 18.24
C ARG A 109 -14.33 -5.85 17.26
N VAL A 110 -14.11 -5.54 15.99
CA VAL A 110 -15.00 -5.90 14.87
C VAL A 110 -14.53 -7.21 14.23
N ASN A 111 -15.40 -7.85 13.44
CA ASN A 111 -15.11 -9.10 12.75
C ASN A 111 -13.87 -9.01 11.85
N LYS A 112 -13.05 -10.07 11.83
CA LYS A 112 -11.79 -10.17 11.06
C LYS A 112 -12.01 -9.84 9.57
N ASN A 113 -13.10 -10.32 8.96
CA ASN A 113 -13.39 -10.10 7.54
C ASN A 113 -13.62 -8.62 7.19
N ASP A 114 -14.29 -7.86 8.06
CA ASP A 114 -14.55 -6.45 7.82
C ASP A 114 -13.29 -5.61 8.00
N ILE A 115 -12.43 -6.03 8.94
CA ILE A 115 -11.10 -5.44 9.14
C ILE A 115 -10.18 -5.69 7.95
N MET A 116 -10.16 -6.90 7.39
CA MET A 116 -9.40 -7.19 6.17
C MET A 116 -9.84 -6.29 5.01
N LYS A 117 -11.15 -6.11 4.79
CA LYS A 117 -11.66 -5.18 3.77
C LYS A 117 -11.26 -3.73 4.04
N ALA A 118 -11.25 -3.31 5.30
CA ALA A 118 -10.81 -1.97 5.68
C ALA A 118 -9.31 -1.77 5.41
N PHE A 119 -8.46 -2.74 5.73
CA PHE A 119 -7.03 -2.69 5.44
C PHE A 119 -6.73 -2.76 3.95
N MET A 120 -7.47 -3.55 3.17
CA MET A 120 -7.35 -3.54 1.70
C MET A 120 -7.59 -2.15 1.11
N TRP A 121 -8.58 -1.42 1.62
CA TRP A 121 -8.79 -0.02 1.25
C TRP A 121 -7.64 0.87 1.76
N PHE A 122 -7.17 0.67 2.99
CA PHE A 122 -6.09 1.47 3.57
C PHE A 122 -4.80 1.37 2.76
N PHE A 123 -4.32 0.15 2.47
CA PHE A 123 -3.12 -0.07 1.67
C PHE A 123 -3.27 0.32 0.19
N ALA A 124 -4.50 0.49 -0.30
CA ALA A 124 -4.74 1.04 -1.63
C ALA A 124 -4.56 2.57 -1.68
N ASN A 125 -4.71 3.26 -0.54
CA ASN A 125 -4.67 4.73 -0.45
C ASN A 125 -3.37 5.24 0.18
N TYR A 126 -2.82 4.49 1.14
CA TYR A 126 -1.66 4.87 1.94
C TYR A 126 -0.56 3.82 1.86
N THR A 127 0.69 4.26 2.03
CA THR A 127 1.88 3.38 2.01
C THR A 127 2.54 3.43 3.38
N TYR A 128 2.21 2.46 4.23
CA TYR A 128 2.81 2.32 5.57
C TYR A 128 3.23 0.88 5.84
N SER A 129 4.24 0.72 6.70
CA SER A 129 4.67 -0.59 7.18
C SER A 129 3.73 -1.11 8.28
N TRP A 130 3.64 -2.44 8.43
CA TRP A 130 2.88 -3.05 9.51
C TRP A 130 3.38 -2.65 10.90
N ASP A 131 4.70 -2.50 11.07
CA ASP A 131 5.31 -2.05 12.32
C ASP A 131 4.79 -0.66 12.72
N THR A 132 4.77 0.28 11.78
CA THR A 132 4.21 1.62 11.99
C THR A 132 2.73 1.57 12.36
N ILE A 133 1.94 0.76 11.64
CA ILE A 133 0.50 0.62 11.90
C ILE A 133 0.24 0.07 13.30
N LEU A 134 0.99 -0.96 13.72
CA LEU A 134 0.82 -1.58 15.04
C LEU A 134 1.24 -0.61 16.15
N LYS A 135 2.35 0.13 15.99
CA LYS A 135 2.77 1.17 16.93
C LYS A 135 1.74 2.31 17.04
N ALA A 136 1.20 2.75 15.90
CA ALA A 136 0.16 3.78 15.84
C ALA A 136 -1.11 3.34 16.57
N THR A 137 -1.47 2.08 16.39
CA THR A 137 -2.63 1.49 17.06
C THR A 137 -2.40 1.36 18.56
N ALA A 138 -1.21 0.92 19.00
CA ALA A 138 -0.88 0.80 20.41
C ALA A 138 -0.93 2.17 21.12
N HIS A 139 -0.35 3.21 20.51
CA HIS A 139 -0.39 4.58 21.04
C HIS A 139 -1.83 5.11 21.14
N TYR A 140 -2.65 4.88 20.11
CA TYR A 140 -4.07 5.21 20.14
C TYR A 140 -4.78 4.52 21.32
N VAL A 141 -4.63 3.21 21.46
CA VAL A 141 -5.30 2.46 22.54
C VAL A 141 -4.84 2.94 23.93
N ASP A 142 -3.54 3.12 24.16
CA ASP A 142 -3.00 3.60 25.45
C ASP A 142 -3.54 5.00 25.83
N THR A 143 -3.66 5.89 24.84
CA THR A 143 -4.23 7.23 25.04
C THR A 143 -5.68 7.13 25.52
N TYR A 144 -6.48 6.25 24.92
CA TYR A 144 -7.87 6.05 25.32
C TYR A 144 -8.04 5.19 26.57
N GLU A 145 -7.10 4.29 26.88
CA GLU A 145 -7.10 3.52 28.12
C GLU A 145 -7.03 4.44 29.34
N LYS A 146 -6.13 5.44 29.30
CA LYS A 146 -6.04 6.50 30.32
C LYS A 146 -7.35 7.28 30.49
N GLN A 147 -8.14 7.40 29.42
CA GLN A 147 -9.46 8.05 29.41
C GLN A 147 -10.63 7.07 29.64
N ARG A 148 -10.37 5.85 30.13
CA ARG A 148 -11.40 4.80 30.33
C ARG A 148 -12.21 4.49 29.07
N PHE A 149 -11.55 4.53 27.92
CA PHE A 149 -12.09 4.28 26.59
C PHE A 149 -13.25 5.20 26.19
N MET A 150 -13.38 6.36 26.82
CA MET A 150 -14.40 7.35 26.46
C MET A 150 -14.14 7.86 25.03
N TYR A 151 -15.20 7.89 24.21
CA TYR A 151 -15.16 8.35 22.81
C TYR A 151 -14.23 7.56 21.87
N MET A 152 -13.68 6.43 22.32
CA MET A 152 -12.86 5.57 21.48
C MET A 152 -13.69 5.00 20.32
N LYS A 153 -13.10 5.03 19.12
CA LYS A 153 -13.69 4.50 17.89
C LYS A 153 -13.55 2.98 17.87
N THR A 154 -14.43 2.30 17.13
CA THR A 154 -14.31 0.86 16.90
C THR A 154 -13.09 0.57 16.00
N SER A 155 -12.56 -0.66 16.08
CA SER A 155 -11.35 -1.04 15.34
C SER A 155 -11.49 -0.86 13.81
N GLN A 156 -12.70 -0.94 13.27
CA GLN A 156 -12.97 -0.66 11.86
C GLN A 156 -12.95 0.83 11.54
N TYR A 157 -13.59 1.66 12.38
CA TYR A 157 -13.69 3.10 12.14
C TYR A 157 -12.38 3.84 12.33
N PHE A 158 -11.49 3.30 13.17
CA PHE A 158 -10.12 3.81 13.29
C PHE A 158 -9.34 3.66 11.97
N ILE A 159 -9.52 2.54 11.25
CA ILE A 159 -8.89 2.32 9.93
C ILE A 159 -9.55 3.21 8.87
N ARG A 160 -10.89 3.18 8.80
CA ARG A 160 -11.64 4.07 7.90
C ARG A 160 -13.04 4.36 8.41
N LYS A 161 -13.45 5.61 8.26
CA LYS A 161 -14.83 6.05 8.48
C LYS A 161 -15.34 6.78 7.24
N GLN A 162 -16.56 6.45 6.84
CA GLN A 162 -17.26 7.17 5.79
C GLN A 162 -17.79 8.49 6.37
N ILE A 163 -17.47 9.62 5.74
CA ILE A 163 -17.95 10.94 6.18
C ILE A 163 -19.27 11.27 5.50
N THR A 164 -19.24 11.46 4.18
CA THR A 164 -20.40 11.82 3.36
C THR A 164 -20.16 11.34 1.94
N GLY A 165 -21.19 10.78 1.31
CA GLY A 165 -21.07 10.22 -0.04
C GLY A 165 -20.03 9.09 -0.10
N ALA A 166 -19.13 9.14 -1.09
CA ALA A 166 -18.10 8.13 -1.32
C ALA A 166 -16.73 8.46 -0.69
N THR A 167 -16.64 9.49 0.16
CA THR A 167 -15.39 9.92 0.78
C THR A 167 -15.16 9.22 2.11
N PHE A 168 -13.96 8.68 2.27
CA PHE A 168 -13.51 7.97 3.47
C PHE A 168 -12.31 8.68 4.08
N GLU A 169 -12.32 8.82 5.40
CA GLU A 169 -11.21 9.35 6.20
C GLU A 169 -10.61 8.23 7.05
N SER A 170 -9.32 8.35 7.36
CA SER A 170 -8.57 7.37 8.15
C SER A 170 -7.86 8.06 9.31
N ASP A 171 -8.31 7.80 10.54
CA ASP A 171 -7.59 8.27 11.74
C ASP A 171 -6.25 7.55 11.88
N LEU A 172 -6.20 6.26 11.52
CA LEU A 172 -4.98 5.47 11.54
C LEU A 172 -3.86 6.12 10.72
N ALA A 173 -4.19 6.70 9.55
CA ALA A 173 -3.20 7.40 8.73
C ALA A 173 -2.57 8.59 9.46
N ASN A 174 -3.39 9.38 10.19
CA ASN A 174 -2.91 10.51 10.98
C ASN A 174 -1.97 10.04 12.10
N TYR A 175 -2.31 8.95 12.80
CA TYR A 175 -1.44 8.40 13.84
C TYR A 175 -0.14 7.80 13.27
N CYS A 176 -0.18 7.20 12.08
CA CYS A 176 1.03 6.74 11.41
C CYS A 176 1.97 7.91 11.10
N GLU A 177 1.44 9.03 10.61
CA GLU A 177 2.20 10.25 10.37
C GLU A 177 2.79 10.83 11.65
N ILE A 178 2.04 10.83 12.76
CA ILE A 178 2.56 11.27 14.07
C ILE A 178 3.78 10.44 14.47
N ILE A 179 3.72 9.12 14.32
CA ILE A 179 4.85 8.25 14.69
C ILE A 179 6.05 8.43 13.76
N ILE A 180 5.83 8.55 12.46
CA ILE A 180 6.92 8.72 11.47
C ILE A 180 7.62 10.06 11.68
N ASN A 181 6.85 11.13 11.90
CA ASN A 181 7.38 12.47 12.09
C ASN A 181 7.95 12.71 13.50
N GLY A 182 7.98 11.69 14.37
CA GLY A 182 8.49 11.77 15.73
C GLY A 182 7.65 12.65 16.65
N GLY A 183 6.33 12.71 16.40
CA GLY A 183 5.39 13.61 17.03
C GLY A 183 5.37 13.49 18.56
N TYR A 184 5.57 14.63 19.20
CA TYR A 184 5.44 14.83 20.64
C TYR A 184 3.99 14.60 21.06
N ASP A 185 3.78 13.92 22.20
CA ASP A 185 2.52 14.02 22.92
C ASP A 185 2.27 15.49 23.33
N GLU A 186 1.01 15.89 23.56
CA GLU A 186 0.64 17.21 24.09
C GLU A 186 1.28 17.55 25.47
N SER A 187 2.05 16.61 26.03
CA SER A 187 2.84 16.74 27.26
C SER A 187 4.36 16.86 27.04
N GLY A 188 4.84 16.93 25.79
CA GLY A 188 6.26 17.15 25.47
C GLY A 188 7.21 15.99 25.79
N ASN A 189 6.69 14.78 26.06
CA ASN A 189 7.52 13.60 26.32
C ASN A 189 7.76 12.79 25.03
N GLN A 190 9.02 12.38 24.85
CA GLN A 190 9.46 11.47 23.79
C GLN A 190 8.88 10.07 24.05
N ILE A 191 8.33 9.43 23.02
CA ILE A 191 7.78 8.07 23.11
C ILE A 191 8.93 7.12 23.50
N LEU A 192 9.01 6.76 24.78
CA LEU A 192 9.95 5.76 25.27
C LEU A 192 9.39 4.38 24.96
N ASP A 193 10.08 3.68 24.07
CA ASP A 193 9.87 2.27 23.75
C ASP A 193 10.05 1.44 25.05
N LYS A 194 8.95 1.05 25.69
CA LYS A 194 9.00 0.03 26.74
C LYS A 194 8.99 -1.34 26.09
N VAL A 195 10.20 -1.81 25.77
CA VAL A 195 10.51 -3.22 25.58
C VAL A 195 10.29 -3.93 26.92
N VAL A 196 9.36 -4.88 26.96
CA VAL A 196 9.30 -5.96 27.97
C VAL A 196 9.21 -7.28 27.22
#